data_AF-A0A0F7VNL3-F1
#
_entry.id   AF-A0A0F7VNL3-F1
#
_cell.length_a   1.000
_cell.length_b   1.000
_cell.length_c   1.000
_cell.angle_alpha   90.00
_cell.angle_beta   90.00
_cell.angle_gamma   90.00
#
_symmetry.space_group_name_H-M   'P 1'
#
loop_
_entity.id
_entity.type
_entity.pdbx_description
1 polymer ?
#
loop_
_entity_poly.entity_id
_entity_poly.type
_entity_poly.pdbx_seq_one_letter_code
_entity_poly.pdbx_strand_id
1 'polypeptide(L)'
;MTPGGGATCRHFHIGGECENCGNVVHIRRARRAKIAAQIERELPGLGDDERPRVLEERLREQAAIEVEDQVRRREQARAEKARHAEARTADQERAEREHAAAAAAETVRQALACEDCGQQQAGGLCEACGYQRRTEALIVEAGMVAATWSADLADQADIDAVAADVRASLAADIKRARRAFLDSAPPGELNADRIGAAAVLAFGALRMWRRRCRNSAAARWGAWD
;
A
#
# COMPACT_ATOMS: atom_id res chain seq x y z
N MET A 1 39.08 6.52 -1.81
CA MET A 1 39.67 5.79 -2.95
C MET A 1 39.08 4.38 -2.98
N THR A 2 37.94 4.22 -3.64
CA THR A 2 37.34 2.91 -3.92
C THR A 2 37.65 2.56 -5.38
N PRO A 3 38.10 1.33 -5.65
CA PRO A 3 38.65 0.97 -6.95
C PRO A 3 37.52 0.96 -7.99
N GLY A 4 37.85 1.46 -9.18
CA GLY A 4 36.96 1.45 -10.33
C GLY A 4 36.43 0.05 -10.58
N GLY A 5 35.12 -0.09 -10.64
CA GLY A 5 34.43 -1.24 -11.22
C GLY A 5 34.68 -1.30 -12.72
N GLY A 6 35.91 -1.64 -13.11
CA GLY A 6 36.14 -2.34 -14.35
C GLY A 6 35.40 -3.67 -14.24
N ALA A 7 34.65 -4.05 -15.27
CA ALA A 7 34.12 -5.39 -15.39
C ALA A 7 35.30 -6.36 -15.59
N THR A 8 36.03 -6.66 -14.50
CA THR A 8 37.00 -7.73 -14.48
C THR A 8 36.21 -9.02 -14.41
N CYS A 9 36.18 -9.75 -15.53
CA CYS A 9 35.66 -11.10 -15.61
C CYS A 9 36.47 -11.98 -14.63
N ARG A 10 35.90 -12.27 -13.47
CA ARG A 10 36.49 -13.13 -12.42
C ARG A 10 36.10 -14.61 -12.60
N HIS A 11 36.04 -15.08 -13.84
CA HIS A 11 35.80 -16.49 -14.13
C HIS A 11 36.84 -17.01 -15.13
N PHE A 12 37.95 -17.49 -14.58
CA PHE A 12 38.93 -18.30 -15.31
C PHE A 12 38.68 -19.75 -14.93
N HIS A 13 37.74 -20.43 -15.59
CA HIS A 13 37.73 -21.90 -15.66
C HIS A 13 36.98 -22.34 -16.93
N ILE A 14 37.77 -22.93 -17.85
CA ILE A 14 37.36 -23.68 -19.05
C ILE A 14 36.74 -22.81 -20.16
N GLY A 15 37.28 -22.90 -21.38
CA GLY A 15 36.96 -22.06 -22.53
C GLY A 15 35.57 -22.24 -23.13
N GLY A 16 34.53 -21.96 -22.34
CA GLY A 16 33.19 -21.70 -22.83
C GLY A 16 33.06 -20.22 -23.19
N GLU A 17 32.64 -19.93 -24.42
CA GLU A 17 32.32 -18.57 -24.85
C GLU A 17 31.19 -18.03 -23.98
N CYS A 18 31.51 -17.16 -23.01
CA CYS A 18 30.46 -16.40 -22.34
C CYS A 18 29.73 -15.60 -23.43
N GLU A 19 28.40 -15.62 -23.46
CA GLU A 19 27.62 -14.97 -24.54
C GLU A 19 28.02 -13.51 -24.75
N ASN A 20 28.38 -12.83 -23.65
CA ASN A 20 28.90 -11.47 -23.67
C ASN A 20 30.30 -11.35 -24.33
N CYS A 21 31.16 -12.33 -24.11
CA CYS A 21 32.49 -12.44 -24.70
C CYS A 21 32.40 -12.68 -26.21
N GLY A 22 31.49 -13.57 -26.63
CA GLY A 22 31.15 -13.81 -28.04
C GLY A 22 30.65 -12.53 -28.71
N ASN A 23 29.71 -11.81 -28.09
CA ASN A 23 29.17 -10.55 -28.60
C ASN A 23 30.26 -9.48 -28.78
N VAL A 24 31.17 -9.32 -27.81
CA VAL A 24 32.30 -8.37 -27.94
C VAL A 24 33.21 -8.74 -29.11
N VAL A 25 33.51 -10.03 -29.29
CA VAL A 25 34.33 -10.52 -30.43
C VAL A 25 33.61 -10.26 -31.75
N HIS A 26 32.32 -10.54 -31.85
CA HIS A 26 31.52 -10.27 -33.04
C HIS A 26 31.49 -8.78 -33.40
N ILE A 27 31.24 -7.90 -32.42
CA ILE A 27 31.24 -6.44 -32.63
C ILE A 27 32.62 -5.96 -33.13
N ARG A 28 33.71 -6.44 -32.53
CA ARG A 28 35.08 -6.08 -32.95
C ARG A 28 35.40 -6.58 -34.36
N ARG A 29 35.02 -7.83 -34.70
CA ARG A 29 35.20 -8.40 -36.05
C ARG A 29 34.40 -7.64 -37.10
N ALA A 30 33.12 -7.38 -36.83
CA ALA A 30 32.25 -6.62 -37.72
C ALA A 30 32.79 -5.20 -37.97
N ARG A 31 33.31 -4.54 -36.93
CA ARG A 31 33.92 -3.23 -37.07
C ARG A 31 35.20 -3.26 -37.89
N ARG A 32 36.10 -4.21 -37.64
CA ARG A 32 37.32 -4.37 -38.43
C ARG A 32 36.99 -4.57 -39.92
N ALA A 33 35.99 -5.41 -40.22
CA ALA A 33 35.51 -5.62 -41.58
C ALA A 33 34.94 -4.33 -42.19
N LYS A 34 34.15 -3.57 -41.43
CA LYS A 34 33.60 -2.27 -41.87
C LYS A 34 34.70 -1.26 -42.21
N ILE A 35 35.71 -1.12 -41.34
CA ILE A 35 36.83 -0.17 -41.55
C ILE A 35 37.69 -0.61 -42.73
N ALA A 36 37.97 -1.91 -42.88
CA ALA A 36 38.67 -2.44 -44.04
C ALA A 36 37.94 -2.13 -45.36
N ALA A 37 36.63 -2.40 -45.43
CA ALA A 37 35.81 -2.06 -46.59
C ALA A 37 35.71 -0.56 -46.86
N GLN A 38 35.82 0.28 -45.81
CA GLN A 38 35.87 1.74 -45.96
C GLN A 38 37.20 2.19 -46.58
N ILE A 39 38.33 1.64 -46.11
CA ILE A 39 39.66 1.93 -46.65
C ILE A 39 39.74 1.54 -48.13
N GLU A 40 39.21 0.36 -48.51
CA GLU A 40 39.18 -0.09 -49.91
C GLU A 40 38.41 0.86 -50.84
N ARG A 41 37.34 1.48 -50.34
CA ARG A 41 36.56 2.47 -51.12
C ARG A 41 37.24 3.83 -51.20
N GLU A 42 37.84 4.29 -50.10
CA GLU A 42 38.42 5.65 -50.01
C GLU A 42 39.81 5.75 -50.63
N LEU A 43 40.58 4.65 -50.67
CA LEU A 43 41.96 4.63 -51.12
C LEU A 43 42.21 3.49 -52.13
N PRO A 44 41.61 3.56 -53.33
CA PRO A 44 41.87 2.56 -54.37
C PRO A 44 43.32 2.70 -54.87
N GLY A 45 44.11 1.64 -54.71
CA GLY A 45 45.51 1.60 -55.15
C GLY A 45 46.54 1.54 -54.02
N LEU A 46 46.11 1.49 -52.76
CA LEU A 46 47.00 1.28 -51.62
C LEU A 46 47.70 -0.09 -51.71
N GLY A 47 49.03 -0.12 -51.51
CA GLY A 47 49.83 -1.33 -51.59
C GLY A 47 49.52 -2.34 -50.48
N ASP A 48 49.79 -3.62 -50.73
CA ASP A 48 49.44 -4.72 -49.81
C ASP A 48 50.12 -4.60 -48.43
N ASP A 49 51.32 -4.00 -48.36
CA ASP A 49 52.04 -3.74 -47.11
C ASP A 49 51.58 -2.46 -46.38
N GLU A 50 50.92 -1.54 -47.10
CA GLU A 50 50.44 -0.26 -46.56
C GLU A 50 49.04 -0.40 -45.95
N ARG A 51 48.21 -1.29 -46.52
CA ARG A 51 46.81 -1.51 -46.08
C ARG A 51 46.70 -1.92 -44.60
N PRO A 52 47.51 -2.87 -44.08
CA PRO A 52 47.45 -3.23 -42.66
C PRO A 52 47.79 -2.05 -41.74
N ARG A 53 48.74 -1.19 -42.13
CA ARG A 53 49.16 -0.03 -41.32
C ARG A 53 48.03 0.99 -41.19
N VAL A 54 47.38 1.33 -42.31
CA VAL A 54 46.23 2.26 -42.32
C VAL A 54 45.04 1.68 -41.55
N LEU A 55 44.79 0.37 -41.66
CA LEU A 55 43.73 -0.30 -40.90
C LEU A 55 43.99 -0.24 -39.38
N GLU A 56 45.21 -0.52 -38.95
CA GLU A 56 45.58 -0.43 -37.53
C GLU A 56 45.48 0.99 -36.99
N GLU A 57 45.92 1.98 -37.75
CA GLU A 57 45.81 3.39 -37.38
C GLU A 57 44.36 3.81 -37.17
N ARG A 58 43.47 3.52 -38.13
CA ARG A 58 42.04 3.82 -37.99
C ARG A 58 41.37 3.03 -36.86
N LEU A 59 41.80 1.80 -36.59
CA LEU A 59 41.32 1.05 -35.43
C LEU A 59 41.76 1.68 -34.11
N ARG A 60 42.98 2.22 -34.02
CA ARG A 60 43.47 2.93 -32.83
C ARG A 60 42.71 4.23 -32.61
N GLU A 61 42.49 5.01 -33.66
CA GLU A 61 41.68 6.23 -33.62
C GLU A 61 40.25 5.93 -33.14
N GLN A 62 39.62 4.91 -33.72
CA GLN A 62 38.28 4.50 -33.32
C GLN A 62 38.21 4.02 -31.86
N ALA A 63 39.25 3.32 -31.38
CA ALA A 63 39.34 2.90 -29.99
C ALA A 63 39.50 4.10 -29.05
N ALA A 64 40.26 5.13 -29.44
CA ALA A 64 40.39 6.36 -28.66
C ALA A 64 39.04 7.08 -28.49
N ILE A 65 38.27 7.23 -29.59
CA ILE A 65 36.93 7.82 -29.57
C ILE A 65 35.98 7.07 -28.61
N GLU A 66 36.05 5.73 -28.59
CA GLU A 66 35.20 4.93 -27.69
C GLU A 66 35.60 5.06 -26.22
N VAL A 67 36.89 5.17 -25.94
CA VAL A 67 37.36 5.39 -24.58
C VAL A 67 36.86 6.73 -24.08
N GLU A 68 36.94 7.79 -24.90
CA GLU A 68 36.41 9.12 -24.56
C GLU A 68 34.89 9.08 -24.32
N ASP A 69 34.12 8.43 -25.21
CA ASP A 69 32.67 8.29 -25.02
C ASP A 69 32.33 7.50 -23.75
N GLN A 70 33.08 6.44 -23.46
CA GLN A 70 32.88 5.66 -22.25
C GLN A 70 33.18 6.48 -20.98
N VAL A 71 34.25 7.29 -20.97
CA VAL A 71 34.57 8.19 -19.86
C VAL A 71 33.43 9.20 -19.67
N ARG A 72 32.99 9.85 -20.76
CA ARG A 72 31.86 10.79 -20.73
C ARG A 72 30.59 10.17 -20.16
N ARG A 73 30.20 8.96 -20.62
CA ARG A 73 29.02 8.25 -20.11
C ARG A 73 29.14 7.90 -18.63
N ARG A 74 30.34 7.51 -18.18
CA ARG A 74 30.59 7.20 -16.76
C ARG A 74 30.47 8.45 -15.90
N GLU A 75 30.97 9.58 -16.35
CA GLU A 75 30.84 10.86 -15.64
C GLU A 75 29.38 11.31 -15.57
N GLN A 76 28.64 11.21 -16.68
CA GLN A 76 27.21 11.48 -16.70
C GLN A 76 26.43 10.57 -15.73
N ALA A 77 26.69 9.26 -15.76
CA ALA A 77 26.05 8.31 -14.85
C ALA A 77 26.39 8.58 -13.38
N ARG A 78 27.62 9.04 -13.08
CA ARG A 78 28.01 9.46 -11.72
C ARG A 78 27.26 10.72 -11.29
N ALA A 79 27.18 11.71 -12.16
CA ALA A 79 26.45 12.95 -11.89
C ALA A 79 24.96 12.69 -11.69
N GLU A 80 24.35 11.85 -12.53
CA GLU A 80 22.95 11.46 -12.40
C GLU A 80 22.70 10.69 -11.09
N LYS A 81 23.58 9.73 -10.77
CA LYS A 81 23.50 8.99 -9.51
C LYS A 81 23.63 9.90 -8.28
N ALA A 82 24.48 10.92 -8.35
CA ALA A 82 24.61 11.93 -7.29
C ALA A 82 23.32 12.74 -7.13
N ARG A 83 22.73 13.22 -8.24
CA ARG A 83 21.44 13.94 -8.21
C ARG A 83 20.30 13.09 -7.63
N HIS A 84 20.20 11.82 -8.03
CA HIS A 84 19.19 10.91 -7.47
C HIS A 84 19.44 10.61 -5.99
N ALA A 85 20.71 10.56 -5.54
CA ALA A 85 21.01 10.39 -4.13
C ALA A 85 20.59 11.62 -3.31
N GLU A 86 20.89 12.83 -3.79
CA GLU A 86 20.48 14.10 -3.18
C GLU A 86 18.95 14.23 -3.11
N ALA A 87 18.25 13.88 -4.20
CA ALA A 87 16.79 13.87 -4.22
C ALA A 87 16.22 12.91 -3.18
N ARG A 88 16.75 11.68 -3.09
CA ARG A 88 16.30 10.71 -2.07
C ARG A 88 16.55 11.16 -0.65
N THR A 89 17.69 11.81 -0.37
CA THR A 89 17.94 12.36 0.97
C THR A 89 16.97 13.48 1.31
N ALA A 90 16.66 14.36 0.35
CA ALA A 90 15.68 15.43 0.56
C ALA A 90 14.26 14.90 0.78
N ASP A 91 13.86 13.85 0.05
CA ASP A 91 12.57 13.19 0.22
C ASP A 91 12.49 12.46 1.57
N GLN A 92 13.57 11.81 2.00
CA GLN A 92 13.65 11.18 3.34
C GLN A 92 13.51 12.22 4.44
N GLU A 93 14.24 13.32 4.38
CA GLU A 93 14.11 14.41 5.37
C GLU A 93 12.70 15.00 5.41
N ARG A 94 12.04 15.14 4.24
CA ARG A 94 10.66 15.61 4.18
C ARG A 94 9.70 14.61 4.85
N ALA A 95 9.83 13.32 4.51
CA ALA A 95 9.01 12.27 5.08
C ALA A 95 9.19 12.19 6.61
N GLU A 96 10.43 12.31 7.11
CA GLU A 96 10.71 12.34 8.55
C GLU A 96 10.03 13.52 9.25
N ARG A 97 10.09 14.72 8.65
CA ARG A 97 9.41 15.91 9.18
C ARG A 97 7.88 15.74 9.19
N GLU A 98 7.32 15.19 8.12
CA GLU A 98 5.89 14.92 8.01
C GLU A 98 5.44 13.87 9.03
N HIS A 99 6.20 12.80 9.21
CA HIS A 99 5.95 11.79 10.24
C HIS A 99 6.04 12.36 11.66
N ALA A 100 7.05 13.19 11.94
CA ALA A 100 7.19 13.85 13.24
C ALA A 100 6.03 14.80 13.51
N ALA A 101 5.62 15.59 12.50
CA ALA A 101 4.48 16.49 12.62
C ALA A 101 3.16 15.72 12.85
N ALA A 102 2.95 14.62 12.12
CA ALA A 102 1.78 13.76 12.30
C ALA A 102 1.76 13.10 13.69
N ALA A 103 2.90 12.62 14.18
CA ALA A 103 3.02 12.04 15.53
C ALA A 103 2.76 13.08 16.63
N ALA A 104 3.24 14.31 16.46
CA ALA A 104 2.96 15.40 17.38
C ALA A 104 1.47 15.78 17.38
N ALA A 105 0.86 15.90 16.20
CA ALA A 105 -0.57 16.17 16.07
C ALA A 105 -1.42 15.05 16.68
N GLU A 106 -1.00 13.79 16.49
CA GLU A 106 -1.66 12.64 17.09
C GLU A 106 -1.56 12.65 18.61
N THR A 107 -0.40 13.00 19.16
CA THR A 107 -0.22 13.13 20.62
C THR A 107 -1.16 14.19 21.19
N VAL A 108 -1.29 15.35 20.52
CA VAL A 108 -2.23 16.41 20.91
C VAL A 108 -3.67 15.93 20.84
N ARG A 109 -4.08 15.23 19.77
CA ARG A 109 -5.41 14.64 19.67
C ARG A 109 -5.66 13.66 20.80
N GLN A 110 -4.76 12.70 21.00
CA GLN A 110 -4.91 11.66 22.01
C GLN A 110 -5.08 12.27 23.39
N ALA A 111 -4.37 13.35 23.73
CA ALA A 111 -4.50 14.04 25.01
C ALA A 111 -5.90 14.63 25.28
N LEU A 112 -6.74 14.83 24.27
CA LEU A 112 -8.10 15.33 24.44
C LEU A 112 -8.95 14.36 25.26
N ALA A 113 -9.67 14.89 26.25
CA ALA A 113 -10.65 14.13 27.00
C ALA A 113 -11.87 13.78 26.14
N CYS A 114 -12.60 12.73 26.52
CA CYS A 114 -13.85 12.34 25.89
C CYS A 114 -14.91 13.42 26.13
N GLU A 115 -15.55 13.88 25.06
CA GLU A 115 -16.64 14.86 25.11
C GLU A 115 -17.81 14.42 26.00
N ASP A 116 -18.13 13.13 26.03
CA ASP A 116 -19.34 12.62 26.71
C ASP A 116 -19.09 12.26 28.17
N CYS A 117 -17.99 11.58 28.47
CA CYS A 117 -17.74 11.04 29.81
C CYS A 117 -16.53 11.67 30.53
N GLY A 118 -15.80 12.59 29.87
CA GLY A 118 -14.64 13.27 30.44
C GLY A 118 -13.40 12.39 30.64
N GLN A 119 -13.43 11.13 30.18
CA GLN A 119 -12.28 10.23 30.26
C GLN A 119 -11.06 10.87 29.58
N GLN A 120 -9.95 10.94 30.29
CA GLN A 120 -8.71 11.52 29.77
C GLN A 120 -8.09 10.63 28.69
N GLN A 121 -7.28 11.24 27.83
CA GLN A 121 -6.52 10.56 26.78
C GLN A 121 -7.40 9.77 25.78
N ALA A 122 -8.53 10.37 25.36
CA ALA A 122 -9.55 9.69 24.58
C ALA A 122 -9.59 10.09 23.11
N GLY A 123 -8.75 11.01 22.63
CA GLY A 123 -8.82 11.46 21.24
C GLY A 123 -10.03 12.33 20.92
N GLY A 124 -10.72 12.88 21.93
CA GLY A 124 -11.98 13.61 21.81
C GLY A 124 -13.23 12.75 22.04
N LEU A 125 -13.19 11.45 21.72
CA LEU A 125 -14.31 10.53 21.98
C LEU A 125 -13.78 9.14 22.30
N CYS A 126 -14.01 8.68 23.54
CA CYS A 126 -13.55 7.35 23.92
C CYS A 126 -14.30 6.27 23.14
N GLU A 127 -13.66 5.12 22.97
CA GLU A 127 -14.21 4.01 22.19
C GLU A 127 -15.63 3.61 22.63
N ALA A 128 -15.89 3.57 23.94
CA ALA A 128 -17.19 3.23 24.50
C ALA A 128 -18.29 4.25 24.13
N CYS A 129 -18.03 5.55 24.35
CA CYS A 129 -18.97 6.62 23.98
C CYS A 129 -19.16 6.69 22.46
N GLY A 130 -18.10 6.47 21.69
CA GLY A 130 -18.16 6.33 20.23
C GLY A 130 -19.04 5.17 19.76
N TYR A 131 -18.92 3.99 20.37
CA TYR A 131 -19.81 2.88 20.07
C TYR A 131 -21.25 3.17 20.48
N GLN A 132 -21.46 3.85 21.60
CA GLN A 132 -22.79 4.23 22.04
C GLN A 132 -23.45 5.19 21.04
N ARG A 133 -22.79 6.31 20.68
CA ARG A 133 -23.30 7.26 19.67
C ARG A 133 -23.61 6.56 18.34
N ARG A 134 -22.72 5.69 17.85
CA ARG A 134 -22.96 4.91 16.62
C ARG A 134 -24.15 3.95 16.74
N THR A 135 -24.30 3.30 17.89
CA THR A 135 -25.42 2.37 18.14
C THR A 135 -26.74 3.12 18.19
N GLU A 136 -26.78 4.28 18.84
CA GLU A 136 -27.95 5.16 18.89
C GLU A 136 -28.34 5.64 17.48
N ALA A 137 -27.38 6.05 16.66
CA ALA A 137 -27.62 6.42 15.26
C ALA A 137 -28.21 5.25 14.46
N LEU A 138 -27.65 4.04 14.59
CA LEU A 138 -28.17 2.85 13.91
C LEU A 138 -29.58 2.47 14.38
N ILE A 139 -29.90 2.66 15.67
CA ILE A 139 -31.26 2.44 16.18
C ILE A 139 -32.25 3.41 15.55
N VAL A 140 -31.86 4.69 15.38
CA VAL A 140 -32.68 5.70 14.71
C VAL A 140 -32.91 5.32 13.24
N GLU A 141 -31.85 4.96 12.51
CA GLU A 141 -31.95 4.50 11.12
C GLU A 141 -32.85 3.27 10.97
N ALA A 142 -32.72 2.29 11.87
CA ALA A 142 -33.58 1.09 11.88
C ALA A 142 -35.05 1.44 12.13
N GLY A 143 -35.32 2.40 13.03
CA GLY A 143 -36.66 2.92 13.28
C GLY A 143 -37.26 3.58 12.03
N MET A 144 -36.48 4.41 11.34
CA MET A 144 -36.91 5.04 10.08
C MET A 144 -37.19 4.01 8.99
N VAL A 145 -36.32 3.01 8.81
CA VAL A 145 -36.55 1.94 7.84
C VAL A 145 -37.83 1.17 8.17
N ALA A 146 -38.06 0.82 9.44
CA ALA A 146 -39.28 0.15 9.84
C ALA A 146 -40.52 1.00 9.55
N ALA A 147 -40.50 2.29 9.91
CA ALA A 147 -41.60 3.22 9.64
C ALA A 147 -41.97 3.27 8.15
N THR A 148 -40.98 3.29 7.25
CA THR A 148 -41.20 3.25 5.79
C THR A 148 -42.06 2.05 5.34
N TRP A 149 -42.01 0.93 6.04
CA TRP A 149 -42.76 -0.29 5.67
C TRP A 149 -44.04 -0.51 6.47
N SER A 150 -44.22 0.16 7.61
CA SER A 150 -45.29 -0.19 8.56
C SER A 150 -46.06 0.97 9.18
N ALA A 151 -45.62 2.22 8.99
CA ALA A 151 -46.35 3.40 9.44
C ALA A 151 -47.07 4.08 8.27
N ASP A 152 -48.15 4.80 8.56
CA ASP A 152 -48.68 5.83 7.67
C ASP A 152 -47.69 6.99 7.63
N LEU A 153 -47.04 7.18 6.48
CA LEU A 153 -46.02 8.21 6.30
C LEU A 153 -46.60 9.65 6.27
N ALA A 154 -47.93 9.78 6.19
CA ALA A 154 -48.60 11.06 6.35
C ALA A 154 -48.88 11.41 7.82
N ASP A 155 -48.74 10.45 8.74
CA ASP A 155 -48.97 10.63 10.18
C ASP A 155 -47.64 10.53 10.97
N GLN A 156 -47.14 11.69 11.41
CA GLN A 156 -45.92 11.74 12.22
C GLN A 156 -46.05 10.96 13.54
N ALA A 157 -47.24 10.89 14.13
CA ALA A 157 -47.44 10.15 15.38
C ALA A 157 -47.29 8.64 15.16
N ASP A 158 -47.71 8.13 14.00
CA ASP A 158 -47.56 6.72 13.64
C ASP A 158 -46.09 6.36 13.34
N ILE A 159 -45.37 7.25 12.63
CA ILE A 159 -43.91 7.13 12.44
C ILE A 159 -43.19 7.08 13.81
N ASP A 160 -43.51 8.00 14.71
CA ASP A 160 -42.90 8.09 16.04
C ASP A 160 -43.20 6.84 16.89
N ALA A 161 -44.42 6.31 16.79
CA ALA A 161 -44.82 5.08 17.47
C ALA A 161 -44.02 3.86 16.98
N VAL A 162 -43.88 3.68 15.66
CA VAL A 162 -43.06 2.60 15.09
C VAL A 162 -41.58 2.77 15.46
N ALA A 163 -41.04 3.99 15.39
CA ALA A 163 -39.66 4.25 15.78
C ALA A 163 -39.41 3.98 17.29
N ALA A 164 -40.37 4.32 18.16
CA ALA A 164 -40.31 4.03 19.58
C ALA A 164 -40.36 2.53 19.88
N ASP A 165 -41.22 1.77 19.19
CA ASP A 165 -41.29 0.31 19.32
C ASP A 165 -39.97 -0.36 18.91
N VAL A 166 -39.42 0.02 17.75
CA VAL A 166 -38.12 -0.50 17.29
C VAL A 166 -37.02 -0.19 18.31
N ARG A 167 -36.96 1.04 18.82
CA ARG A 167 -36.00 1.43 19.86
C ARG A 167 -36.15 0.57 21.12
N ALA A 168 -37.37 0.38 21.61
CA ALA A 168 -37.64 -0.42 22.80
C ALA A 168 -37.26 -1.90 22.59
N SER A 169 -37.61 -2.45 21.43
CA SER A 169 -37.30 -3.84 21.04
C SER A 169 -35.79 -4.08 20.96
N LEU A 170 -35.05 -3.18 20.28
CA LEU A 170 -33.60 -3.26 20.18
C LEU A 170 -32.91 -3.09 21.54
N ALA A 171 -33.36 -2.16 22.38
CA ALA A 171 -32.83 -1.99 23.73
C ALA A 171 -33.03 -3.25 24.58
N ALA A 172 -34.19 -3.91 24.46
CA ALA A 172 -34.46 -5.17 25.14
C ALA A 172 -33.58 -6.32 24.61
N ASP A 173 -33.37 -6.39 23.29
CA ASP A 173 -32.48 -7.39 22.66
C ASP A 173 -31.02 -7.20 23.10
N ILE A 174 -30.52 -5.97 23.12
CA ILE A 174 -29.18 -5.64 23.61
C ILE A 174 -29.02 -6.05 25.08
N LYS A 175 -30.01 -5.74 25.93
CA LYS A 175 -29.99 -6.12 27.35
C LYS A 175 -29.98 -7.64 27.54
N ARG A 176 -30.75 -8.38 26.75
CA ARG A 176 -30.75 -9.86 26.75
C ARG A 176 -29.41 -10.42 26.30
N ALA A 177 -28.85 -9.92 25.20
CA ALA A 177 -27.55 -10.34 24.69
C ALA A 177 -26.45 -10.12 25.73
N ARG A 178 -26.46 -8.95 26.38
CA ARG A 178 -25.51 -8.62 27.45
C ARG A 178 -25.60 -9.58 28.62
N ARG A 179 -26.82 -9.90 29.07
CA ARG A 179 -27.03 -10.83 30.17
C ARG A 179 -26.54 -12.23 29.82
N ALA A 180 -26.94 -12.75 28.66
CA ALA A 180 -26.50 -14.07 28.20
C ALA A 180 -24.97 -14.19 28.12
N PHE A 181 -24.29 -13.14 27.63
CA PHE A 181 -22.83 -13.11 27.60
C PHE A 181 -22.20 -13.13 28.98
N LEU A 182 -22.67 -12.28 29.90
CA LEU A 182 -22.18 -12.24 31.28
C LEU A 182 -22.41 -13.57 32.01
N ASP A 183 -23.55 -14.21 31.76
CA ASP A 183 -23.89 -15.53 32.34
C ASP A 183 -23.02 -16.66 31.76
N SER A 184 -22.52 -16.50 30.53
CA SER A 184 -21.65 -17.48 29.85
C SER A 184 -20.15 -17.27 30.06
N ALA A 185 -19.73 -16.10 30.55
CA ALA A 185 -18.32 -15.77 30.70
C ALA A 185 -17.72 -16.52 31.90
N PRO A 186 -16.60 -17.25 31.71
CA PRO A 186 -15.95 -17.92 32.83
C PRO A 186 -15.41 -16.89 33.84
N PRO A 187 -15.41 -17.21 35.15
CA PRO A 187 -14.97 -16.29 36.18
C PRO A 187 -13.48 -15.94 35.97
N GLY A 188 -13.19 -14.64 35.78
CA GLY A 188 -11.83 -14.10 35.68
C GLY A 188 -11.45 -13.48 34.33
N GLU A 189 -12.08 -13.86 33.22
CA GLU A 189 -11.69 -13.36 31.88
C GLU A 189 -12.15 -11.92 31.60
N LEU A 190 -13.30 -11.51 32.17
CA LEU A 190 -13.86 -10.16 31.95
C LEU A 190 -13.04 -9.03 32.61
N ASN A 191 -12.17 -9.36 33.56
CA ASN A 191 -11.27 -8.39 34.20
C ASN A 191 -9.97 -8.19 33.42
N ALA A 192 -9.64 -9.09 32.48
CA ALA A 192 -8.39 -9.05 31.73
C ALA A 192 -8.48 -8.20 30.44
N ASP A 193 -9.64 -8.14 29.79
CA ASP A 193 -9.85 -7.31 28.59
C ASP A 193 -11.31 -6.82 28.45
N ARG A 194 -11.56 -5.60 28.94
CA ARG A 194 -12.89 -4.95 28.86
C ARG A 194 -13.31 -4.59 27.43
N ILE A 195 -12.35 -4.36 26.52
CA ILE A 195 -12.63 -3.89 25.16
C ILE A 195 -12.99 -5.09 24.28
N GLY A 196 -12.26 -6.20 24.40
CA GLY A 196 -12.61 -7.47 23.76
C GLY A 196 -14.00 -7.96 24.16
N ALA A 197 -14.37 -7.82 25.44
CA ALA A 197 -15.72 -8.15 25.92
C ALA A 197 -16.82 -7.30 25.25
N ALA A 198 -16.59 -6.00 25.03
CA ALA A 198 -17.54 -5.11 24.37
C ALA A 198 -17.74 -5.45 22.88
N ALA A 199 -16.68 -5.83 22.17
CA ALA A 199 -16.76 -6.24 20.76
C ALA A 199 -17.55 -7.54 20.56
N VAL A 200 -17.35 -8.53 21.44
CA VAL A 200 -18.10 -9.81 21.41
C VAL A 200 -19.59 -9.58 21.70
N LEU A 201 -19.91 -8.67 22.63
CA LEU A 201 -21.27 -8.26 22.95
C LEU A 201 -21.99 -7.65 21.74
N ALA A 202 -21.33 -6.73 21.02
CA ALA A 202 -21.90 -6.10 19.83
C ALA A 202 -22.14 -7.12 18.70
N PHE A 203 -21.21 -8.06 18.48
CA PHE A 203 -21.34 -9.07 17.44
C PHE A 203 -22.44 -10.11 17.74
N GLY A 204 -22.61 -10.50 19.01
CA GLY A 204 -23.69 -11.39 19.45
C GLY A 204 -25.09 -10.81 19.22
N ALA A 205 -25.28 -9.52 19.53
CA ALA A 205 -26.54 -8.82 19.30
C ALA A 205 -26.92 -8.76 17.80
N LEU A 206 -25.93 -8.47 16.94
CA LEU A 206 -26.15 -8.42 15.48
C LEU A 206 -26.57 -9.78 14.89
N ARG A 207 -26.00 -10.88 15.37
CA ARG A 207 -26.36 -12.24 14.89
C ARG A 207 -27.77 -12.66 15.28
N MET A 208 -28.19 -12.33 16.51
CA MET A 208 -29.57 -12.62 16.95
C MET A 208 -30.59 -11.82 16.13
N TRP A 209 -30.33 -10.54 15.90
CA TRP A 209 -31.21 -9.70 15.08
C TRP A 209 -31.34 -10.23 13.64
N ARG A 210 -30.22 -10.58 12.99
CA ARG A 210 -30.24 -11.19 11.63
C ARG A 210 -31.07 -12.48 11.58
N ARG A 211 -31.00 -13.32 12.62
CA ARG A 211 -31.78 -14.56 12.70
C ARG A 211 -33.27 -14.27 12.89
N ARG A 212 -33.61 -13.27 13.71
CA ARG A 212 -34.99 -12.83 13.93
C ARG A 212 -35.60 -12.26 12.66
N CYS A 213 -34.93 -11.35 11.96
CA CYS A 213 -35.43 -10.81 10.68
C CYS A 213 -35.62 -11.91 9.64
N ARG A 214 -34.71 -12.88 9.57
CA ARG A 214 -34.85 -14.04 8.67
C ARG A 214 -36.07 -14.90 9.02
N ASN A 215 -36.29 -15.16 10.30
CA ASN A 215 -37.44 -15.95 10.75
C ASN A 215 -38.77 -15.19 10.61
N SER A 216 -38.76 -13.87 10.85
CA SER A 216 -39.94 -13.01 10.68
C SER A 216 -40.28 -12.77 9.21
N ALA A 217 -39.29 -12.75 8.31
CA ALA A 217 -39.53 -12.80 6.88
C ALA A 217 -40.13 -14.17 6.50
N ALA A 218 -39.53 -15.29 6.92
CA ALA A 218 -40.08 -16.61 6.61
C ALA A 218 -41.52 -16.83 7.13
N ALA A 219 -41.83 -16.39 8.36
CA ALA A 219 -43.18 -16.50 8.93
C ALA A 219 -44.22 -15.63 8.22
N ARG A 220 -43.80 -14.53 7.60
CA ARG A 220 -44.70 -13.61 6.87
C ARG A 220 -44.93 -14.06 5.44
N TRP A 221 -44.03 -14.87 4.86
CA TRP A 221 -44.18 -15.44 3.52
C TRP A 221 -44.93 -16.78 3.53
N GLY A 222 -44.86 -17.56 4.62
CA GLY A 222 -45.67 -18.78 4.81
C GLY A 222 -47.13 -18.53 5.23
N ALA A 223 -47.56 -17.27 5.33
CA ALA A 223 -48.94 -16.88 5.63
C ALA A 223 -49.74 -16.49 4.35
N TRP A 224 -49.15 -16.69 3.18
CA TRP A 224 -49.73 -16.40 1.85
C TRP A 224 -49.80 -17.63 0.94
N ASP A 225 -49.66 -18.85 1.49
CA ASP A 225 -50.03 -20.13 0.86
C ASP A 225 -51.26 -20.71 1.58
#